data_AF-A0A0J9SE20-F1
#
_entry.id   AF-A0A0J9SE20-F1
#
_cell.length_a   1.000
_cell.length_b   1.000
_cell.length_c   1.000
_cell.angle_alpha   90.00
_cell.angle_beta   90.00
_cell.angle_gamma   90.00
#
_symmetry.space_group_name_H-M   'P 1'
#
loop_
_entity.id
_entity.type
_entity.pdbx_description
1 polymer ?
#
loop_
_entity_poly.entity_id
_entity_poly.type
_entity_poly.pdbx_seq_one_letter_code
_entity_poly.pdbx_strand_id
1 'polypeptide(L)'
;MTHKTEYNFVSSCTEYQNELDKGSEDGSGIFGEHCQSSDSKVHNYSNFDVTKTCPKVLGYLNEMDDSHGDDYGINGCKYLYYWIHYDAPNDKKNNDQTLGYYKALLDAYDYIGNKSI
;
A
#
# COMPACT_ATOMS: atom_id res chain seq x y z
N MET A 1 -30.32 9.75 8.93
CA MET A 1 -29.42 9.75 7.75
C MET A 1 -28.09 10.26 8.30
N THR A 2 -27.02 9.50 8.51
CA THR A 2 -26.34 8.54 7.63
C THR A 2 -25.37 7.72 8.51
N HIS A 3 -25.70 6.47 8.88
CA HIS A 3 -24.80 5.56 9.61
C HIS A 3 -24.32 4.38 8.74
N LYS A 4 -24.74 4.34 7.48
CA LYS A 4 -24.60 3.18 6.60
C LYS A 4 -23.23 3.11 5.90
N THR A 5 -22.54 4.23 5.73
CA THR A 5 -21.25 4.30 5.01
C THR A 5 -20.05 3.96 5.88
N GLU A 6 -20.01 4.41 7.13
CA GLU A 6 -18.89 4.13 8.05
C GLU A 6 -18.88 2.68 8.55
N TYR A 7 -20.06 2.12 8.87
CA TYR A 7 -20.16 0.73 9.35
C TYR A 7 -19.78 -0.28 8.25
N ASN A 8 -20.10 0.04 6.98
CA ASN A 8 -19.71 -0.78 5.83
C ASN A 8 -18.20 -0.78 5.59
N PHE A 9 -17.51 0.35 5.85
CA PHE A 9 -16.06 0.43 5.71
C PHE A 9 -15.33 -0.44 6.75
N VAL A 10 -15.72 -0.33 8.02
CA VAL A 10 -15.11 -1.12 9.10
C VAL A 10 -15.29 -2.62 8.89
N SER A 11 -16.45 -3.06 8.36
CA SER A 11 -16.66 -4.47 8.01
C SER A 11 -15.77 -4.95 6.86
N SER A 12 -15.41 -4.08 5.92
CA SER A 12 -14.51 -4.40 4.80
C SER A 12 -13.01 -4.34 5.15
N CYS A 13 -12.63 -3.76 6.29
CA CYS A 13 -11.22 -3.70 6.71
C CYS A 13 -10.57 -5.09 6.79
N THR A 14 -11.30 -6.10 7.24
CA THR A 14 -10.80 -7.49 7.27
C THR A 14 -10.51 -8.02 5.86
N GLU A 15 -11.33 -7.66 4.87
CA GLU A 15 -11.11 -8.07 3.48
C GLU A 15 -9.85 -7.40 2.94
N TYR A 16 -9.69 -6.09 3.13
CA TYR A 16 -8.49 -5.37 2.70
C TYR A 16 -7.23 -5.86 3.42
N GLN A 17 -7.33 -6.21 4.71
CA GLN A 17 -6.23 -6.82 5.43
C GLN A 17 -5.82 -8.15 4.81
N ASN A 18 -6.79 -9.02 4.51
CA ASN A 18 -6.51 -10.30 3.87
C ASN A 18 -5.86 -10.13 2.50
N GLU A 19 -6.33 -9.18 1.68
CA GLU A 19 -5.69 -8.88 0.39
C GLU A 19 -4.26 -8.34 0.58
N LEU A 20 -4.05 -7.45 1.56
CA LEU A 20 -2.74 -6.91 1.87
C LEU A 20 -1.78 -8.00 2.35
N ASP A 21 -2.26 -8.95 3.14
CA ASP A 21 -1.48 -10.09 3.64
C ASP A 21 -1.18 -11.15 2.58
N LYS A 22 -1.91 -11.17 1.45
CA LYS A 22 -1.53 -11.96 0.27
C LYS A 22 -0.33 -11.39 -0.47
N GLY A 23 -0.12 -10.06 -0.40
CA GLY A 23 1.03 -9.41 -1.00
C GLY A 23 2.33 -10.04 -0.49
N SER A 24 3.12 -10.63 -1.38
CA SER A 24 4.30 -11.40 -0.96
C SER A 24 5.34 -10.48 -0.31
N GLU A 25 5.77 -10.85 0.89
CA GLU A 25 6.87 -10.18 1.60
C GLU A 25 8.24 -10.60 1.05
N ASP A 26 8.28 -11.62 0.18
CA ASP A 26 9.52 -12.25 -0.28
C ASP A 26 10.28 -11.45 -1.34
N GLY A 27 9.77 -10.28 -1.75
CA GLY A 27 10.44 -9.39 -2.68
C GLY A 27 10.74 -10.05 -4.03
N SER A 28 10.01 -11.10 -4.39
CA SER A 28 10.14 -11.78 -5.68
C SER A 28 9.29 -11.10 -6.75
N GLY A 29 9.75 -11.12 -8.00
CA GLY A 29 9.06 -10.51 -9.14
C GLY A 29 9.27 -9.00 -9.30
N ILE A 30 8.56 -8.41 -10.27
CA ILE A 30 8.77 -7.02 -10.72
C ILE A 30 8.61 -5.97 -9.60
N PHE A 31 7.68 -6.22 -8.67
CA PHE A 31 7.45 -5.35 -7.53
C PHE A 31 8.63 -5.35 -6.55
N GLY A 32 9.12 -6.54 -6.21
CA GLY A 32 10.27 -6.69 -5.32
C GLY A 32 11.57 -6.13 -5.91
N GLU A 33 11.84 -6.37 -7.20
CA GLU A 33 13.00 -5.81 -7.90
C GLU A 33 13.00 -4.28 -7.87
N HIS A 34 11.83 -3.66 -8.09
CA HIS A 34 11.73 -2.20 -8.04
C HIS A 34 11.86 -1.66 -6.60
N CYS A 35 11.32 -2.37 -5.61
CA CYS A 35 11.48 -2.04 -4.20
C CYS A 35 12.91 -2.23 -3.66
N GLN A 36 13.76 -3.00 -4.36
CA GLN A 36 15.18 -3.17 -4.05
C GLN A 36 16.08 -2.19 -4.81
N SER A 37 15.53 -1.47 -5.80
CA SER A 37 16.27 -0.50 -6.58
C SER A 37 16.68 0.69 -5.71
N SER A 38 17.97 1.00 -5.68
CA SER A 38 18.51 2.16 -4.97
C SER A 38 17.93 3.50 -5.43
N ASP A 39 17.37 3.55 -6.64
CA ASP A 39 16.76 4.75 -7.21
C ASP A 39 15.32 4.97 -6.71
N SER A 40 14.74 3.99 -6.03
CA SER A 40 13.37 4.09 -5.55
C SER A 40 13.26 5.02 -4.35
N LYS A 41 12.36 6.01 -4.44
CA LYS A 41 12.13 7.02 -3.40
C LYS A 41 11.63 6.43 -2.08
N VAL A 42 11.14 5.19 -2.08
CA VAL A 42 10.69 4.46 -0.89
C VAL A 42 11.81 4.31 0.14
N HIS A 43 13.08 4.25 -0.28
CA HIS A 43 14.23 4.14 0.61
C HIS A 43 14.55 5.43 1.40
N ASN A 44 13.94 6.57 1.04
CA ASN A 44 14.10 7.82 1.80
C ASN A 44 13.36 7.79 3.15
N TYR A 45 12.56 6.75 3.40
CA TYR A 45 11.71 6.64 4.58
C TYR A 45 12.21 5.52 5.50
N SER A 46 13.29 5.79 6.23
CA SER A 46 13.96 4.85 7.15
C SER A 46 13.09 4.30 8.30
N ASN A 47 11.94 4.92 8.53
CA ASN A 47 11.02 4.54 9.61
C ASN A 47 10.15 3.32 9.24
N PHE A 48 10.23 2.86 7.99
CA PHE A 48 9.53 1.69 7.50
C PHE A 48 10.54 0.61 7.12
N ASP A 49 10.18 -0.66 7.34
CA ASP A 49 10.93 -1.79 6.78
C ASP A 49 10.60 -1.92 5.29
N VAL A 50 11.20 -1.05 4.49
CA VAL A 50 10.97 -0.94 3.04
C VAL A 50 11.07 -2.30 2.34
N THR A 51 11.97 -3.17 2.81
CA THR A 51 12.18 -4.50 2.22
C THR A 51 10.96 -5.41 2.33
N LYS A 52 10.11 -5.20 3.34
CA LYS A 52 8.85 -5.93 3.53
C LYS A 52 7.64 -5.14 3.09
N THR A 53 7.58 -3.86 3.46
CA THR A 53 6.37 -3.04 3.26
C THR A 53 6.17 -2.66 1.80
N CYS A 54 7.26 -2.42 1.05
CA CYS A 54 7.14 -2.03 -0.36
C CYS A 54 6.55 -3.14 -1.25
N PRO A 55 7.11 -4.37 -1.34
CA PRO A 55 6.57 -5.40 -2.21
C PRO A 55 5.14 -5.80 -1.82
N LYS A 56 4.86 -5.85 -0.51
CA LYS A 56 3.52 -6.12 0.03
C LYS A 56 2.49 -5.10 -0.44
N VAL A 57 2.80 -3.80 -0.34
CA VAL A 57 1.89 -2.73 -0.77
C VAL A 57 1.73 -2.69 -2.28
N LEU A 58 2.79 -2.90 -3.06
CA LEU A 58 2.68 -2.92 -4.52
C LEU A 58 1.81 -4.08 -5.01
N GLY A 59 1.94 -5.27 -4.41
CA GLY A 59 1.07 -6.40 -4.70
C GLY A 59 -0.39 -6.12 -4.36
N TYR A 60 -0.64 -5.49 -3.20
CA TYR A 60 -1.99 -5.05 -2.82
C TYR A 60 -2.59 -4.06 -3.82
N LEU A 61 -1.82 -3.06 -4.26
CA LEU A 61 -2.28 -2.07 -5.24
C LEU A 61 -2.66 -2.72 -6.57
N ASN A 62 -1.91 -3.73 -7.02
CA ASN A 62 -2.24 -4.51 -8.21
C ASN A 62 -3.60 -5.20 -8.09
N GLU A 63 -3.85 -5.89 -6.98
CA GLU A 63 -5.15 -6.54 -6.73
C GLU A 63 -6.31 -5.53 -6.66
N MET A 64 -6.06 -4.36 -6.08
CA MET A 64 -7.08 -3.30 -6.00
C MET A 64 -7.41 -2.72 -7.39
N ASP A 65 -6.41 -2.57 -8.26
CA ASP A 65 -6.59 -2.05 -9.62
C ASP A 65 -7.35 -3.05 -10.51
N ASP A 66 -7.10 -4.35 -10.32
CA ASP A 66 -7.82 -5.43 -11.00
C ASP A 66 -9.30 -5.56 -10.54
N SER A 67 -9.63 -5.07 -9.34
CA SER A 67 -10.98 -5.13 -8.79
C SER A 67 -11.86 -3.96 -9.27
N HIS A 68 -12.73 -4.22 -10.25
CA HIS A 68 -13.48 -3.25 -11.08
C HIS A 68 -14.61 -2.42 -10.38
N GLY A 69 -14.42 -1.93 -9.15
CA GLY A 69 -15.40 -1.08 -8.47
C GLY A 69 -14.81 0.19 -7.85
N ASP A 70 -15.24 1.36 -8.31
CA ASP A 70 -14.76 2.69 -7.85
C ASP A 70 -14.77 2.83 -6.31
N ASP A 71 -15.82 2.34 -5.64
CA ASP A 71 -15.95 2.41 -4.18
C ASP A 71 -14.99 1.45 -3.44
N TYR A 72 -14.66 0.30 -4.03
CA TYR A 72 -13.77 -0.68 -3.43
C TYR A 72 -12.31 -0.19 -3.49
N GLY A 73 -11.90 0.39 -4.62
CA GLY A 73 -10.57 1.01 -4.75
C GLY A 73 -10.36 2.21 -3.83
N ILE A 74 -11.34 3.11 -3.71
CA ILE A 74 -11.25 4.28 -2.80
C ILE A 74 -11.12 3.83 -1.34
N ASN A 75 -11.90 2.85 -0.91
CA ASN A 75 -11.83 2.35 0.46
C ASN A 75 -10.57 1.52 0.70
N GLY A 76 -10.09 0.77 -0.29
CA GLY A 76 -8.80 0.08 -0.23
C GLY A 76 -7.64 1.07 -0.02
N CYS A 77 -7.62 2.18 -0.76
CA CYS A 77 -6.62 3.24 -0.58
C CYS A 77 -6.67 3.88 0.82
N LYS A 78 -7.87 4.09 1.39
CA LYS A 78 -8.02 4.60 2.77
C LYS A 78 -7.48 3.60 3.80
N TYR A 79 -7.82 2.32 3.62
CA TYR A 79 -7.32 1.25 4.49
C TYR A 79 -5.79 1.16 4.43
N LEU A 80 -5.21 1.22 3.22
CA LEU A 80 -3.77 1.19 3.01
C LEU A 80 -3.07 2.35 3.73
N TYR A 81 -3.58 3.58 3.62
CA TYR A 81 -3.02 4.72 4.35
C TYR A 81 -3.08 4.51 5.87
N TYR A 82 -4.19 3.98 6.38
CA TYR A 82 -4.33 3.64 7.80
C TYR A 82 -3.28 2.60 8.22
N TRP A 83 -3.13 1.51 7.48
CA TRP A 83 -2.16 0.46 7.78
C TRP A 83 -0.72 1.00 7.76
N ILE A 84 -0.37 1.82 6.76
CA ILE A 84 0.96 2.47 6.71
C ILE A 84 1.18 3.39 7.92
N HIS A 85 0.15 4.05 8.41
CA HIS A 85 0.27 4.92 9.57
C HIS A 85 0.38 4.16 10.89
N TYR A 86 -0.39 3.08 11.04
CA TYR A 86 -0.58 2.40 12.33
C TYR A 86 0.32 1.19 12.53
N ASP A 87 0.54 0.41 11.48
CA ASP A 87 1.07 -0.96 11.56
C ASP A 87 2.42 -1.14 10.85
N ALA A 88 2.69 -0.34 9.81
CA ALA A 88 3.96 -0.39 9.06
C ALA A 88 5.20 0.27 9.72
N PRO A 89 5.10 1.31 10.56
CA PRO A 89 6.28 1.97 11.12
C PRO A 89 7.00 1.09 12.17
N ASN A 90 8.32 1.09 12.15
CA ASN A 90 9.16 0.45 13.19
C ASN A 90 9.21 1.25 14.50
N ASP A 91 8.79 2.52 14.47
CA ASP A 91 8.97 3.49 15.55
C ASP A 91 7.77 4.45 15.63
N LYS A 92 7.86 5.52 16.44
CA LYS A 92 6.74 6.47 16.61
C LYS A 92 6.15 6.99 15.29
N LYS A 93 4.82 7.02 15.26
CA LYS A 93 3.98 7.46 14.13
C LYS A 93 4.24 8.94 13.80
N ASN A 94 4.55 9.20 12.53
CA ASN A 94 4.73 10.56 12.01
C ASN A 94 3.90 10.71 10.73
N ASN A 95 2.87 11.56 10.77
CA ASN A 95 1.95 11.79 9.66
C ASN A 95 2.66 12.23 8.37
N ASP A 96 3.67 13.10 8.47
CA ASP A 96 4.37 13.63 7.29
C ASP A 96 5.18 12.52 6.61
N GLN A 97 5.80 11.64 7.41
CA GLN A 97 6.53 10.48 6.89
C GLN A 97 5.58 9.41 6.34
N THR A 98 4.43 9.17 6.98
CA THR A 98 3.38 8.28 6.45
C THR A 98 2.91 8.76 5.08
N LEU A 99 2.53 10.03 4.94
CA LEU A 99 2.03 10.57 3.69
C LEU A 99 3.11 10.55 2.59
N GLY A 100 4.34 10.91 2.94
CA GLY A 100 5.47 10.84 2.01
C GLY A 100 5.72 9.40 1.53
N TYR A 101 5.72 8.45 2.45
CA TYR A 101 5.96 7.04 2.13
C TYR A 101 4.84 6.46 1.26
N TYR A 102 3.58 6.73 1.61
CA TYR A 102 2.42 6.36 0.80
C TYR A 102 2.53 6.87 -0.65
N LYS A 103 2.89 8.15 -0.83
CA LYS A 103 3.10 8.72 -2.18
C LYS A 103 4.26 8.06 -2.92
N ALA A 104 5.35 7.75 -2.23
CA ALA A 104 6.49 7.07 -2.86
C ALA A 104 6.14 5.65 -3.32
N LEU A 105 5.25 4.95 -2.61
CA LEU A 105 4.73 3.64 -3.00
C LEU A 105 3.81 3.75 -4.23
N LEU A 106 2.95 4.76 -4.30
CA LEU A 106 2.13 5.02 -5.49
C LEU A 106 2.99 5.36 -6.72
N ASP A 107 3.98 6.25 -6.57
CA ASP A 107 4.94 6.58 -7.64
C ASP A 107 5.64 5.31 -8.16
N ALA A 108 6.04 4.42 -7.24
CA ALA A 108 6.69 3.15 -7.57
C ALA A 108 5.75 2.20 -8.32
N TYR A 109 4.48 2.10 -7.91
CA TYR A 109 3.47 1.31 -8.60
C TYR A 109 3.21 1.83 -10.02
N ASP A 110 2.98 3.14 -10.16
CA ASP A 110 2.72 3.78 -11.45
C ASP A 110 3.91 3.62 -12.42
N TYR A 111 5.15 3.69 -11.92
CA TYR A 111 6.34 3.46 -12.72
C TYR A 111 6.36 2.06 -13.33
N ILE A 112 5.94 1.04 -12.57
CA ILE A 112 5.90 -0.36 -13.01
C ILE A 112 4.78 -0.57 -14.03
N GLY A 113 3.59 -0.03 -13.77
CA GLY A 113 2.45 -0.08 -14.69
C GLY A 113 2.76 0.55 -16.05
N ASN A 114 3.45 1.70 -16.06
CA ASN A 114 3.84 2.39 -17.30
C ASN A 114 4.95 1.68 -18.09
N LYS A 115 5.68 0.73 -17.48
CA LYS A 115 6.79 -0.01 -18.13
C LYS A 115 6.35 -1.33 -18.76
N SER A 116 5.11 -1.74 -18.51
CA SER A 116 4.51 -3.00 -19.01
C SER A 116 3.65 -2.80 -20.27
N ILE A 117 3.67 -1.59 -20.86
CA ILE A 117 3.02 -1.21 -22.13
C ILE A 117 4.09 -0.98 -23.20
#